data_AF-A0A835RF06-F1
#
_entry.id   AF-A0A835RF06-F1
#
_cell.length_a   1.000
_cell.length_b   1.000
_cell.length_c   1.000
_cell.angle_alpha   90.00
_cell.angle_beta   90.00
_cell.angle_gamma   90.00
#
_symmetry.space_group_name_H-M   'P 1'
#
loop_
_entity.id
_entity.type
_entity.pdbx_description
1 polymer ?
#
loop_
_entity_poly.entity_id
_entity_poly.type
_entity_poly.pdbx_seq_one_letter_code
_entity_poly.pdbx_strand_id
1 'polypeptide(L)'
;MEIHAENEAKEMAFKIKHSNAWVQARKLELQSLKDSPDESGRDPRQQVRYLKREFSKLKVDVSSALESKAKAEKQIEDCNLEASVSSSTVEKLRKELEEANEEHVLVELARIEAEREFKEIESQRAADAAEFSKKMAAAESRMKQLRREIDRKRVLEEKLAATNAELEILGEIKQSFRNEEAGKIANKRSGEEELQLVEEELNKAKTELESIKEEGFQCMASMDLIREELRKVSKDMESMKEMERHTESTIQLLNSKLLKAKSKLESVASAESRSRGIISNLSTALQQLNTEVETAHTEEKKITEETEKTREEIEMTETNVKSTERNLMGAIQELEAVKASEVVALAKLKNTTESTAQRRALAARCSSAIWVSKWEYEYLTNNAASAQAVAEQKITAIRAWIEVLRAHEKEALLKSEHMEREIKAMKVANTEEEEEEEVYGKGMVPTADKVEDQVDEVMELLKAGMQTPRRSNSMTASRRRSKVQTLSATAGAKTSARSPSLAIQKRKRVIPTLATLLRNRRGRHNK
;
A
#
# COMPACT_ATOMS: atom_id res chain seq x y z
N MET A 1 9.93 -26.75 0.75
CA MET A 1 10.55 -25.97 1.84
C MET A 1 10.60 -26.78 3.13
N GLU A 2 9.48 -27.33 3.61
CA GLU A 2 9.34 -28.16 4.82
C GLU A 2 10.51 -29.13 5.12
N ILE A 3 10.91 -30.00 4.18
CA ILE A 3 12.03 -30.95 4.33
C ILE A 3 13.38 -30.25 4.65
N HIS A 4 13.60 -29.03 4.15
CA HIS A 4 14.83 -28.28 4.39
C HIS A 4 14.88 -27.78 5.85
N ALA A 5 13.78 -27.19 6.32
CA ALA A 5 13.62 -26.75 7.71
C ALA A 5 13.70 -27.93 8.70
N GLU A 6 13.14 -29.09 8.34
CA GLU A 6 13.21 -30.29 9.17
C GLU A 6 14.65 -30.82 9.32
N ASN A 7 15.48 -30.69 8.28
CA ASN A 7 16.90 -31.06 8.32
C ASN A 7 17.75 -30.04 9.11
N GLU A 8 17.50 -28.75 8.93
CA GLU A 8 18.15 -27.69 9.73
C GLU A 8 17.81 -27.82 11.23
N ALA A 9 16.55 -28.14 11.57
CA ALA A 9 16.14 -28.41 12.95
C ALA A 9 16.89 -29.62 13.55
N LYS A 10 17.09 -30.70 12.77
CA LYS A 10 17.88 -31.87 13.19
C LYS A 10 19.36 -31.51 13.39
N GLU A 11 19.95 -30.69 12.51
CA GLU A 11 21.34 -30.24 12.62
C GLU A 11 21.54 -29.31 13.84
N MET A 12 20.61 -28.38 14.07
CA MET A 12 20.63 -27.49 15.25
C MET A 12 20.44 -28.28 16.55
N ALA A 13 19.54 -29.27 16.59
CA ALA A 13 19.40 -30.18 17.73
C ALA A 13 20.67 -30.99 18.00
N PHE A 14 21.42 -31.40 16.95
CA PHE A 14 22.72 -32.05 17.09
C PHE A 14 23.78 -31.09 17.66
N LYS A 15 23.89 -29.86 17.14
CA LYS A 15 24.79 -28.81 17.64
C LYS A 15 24.52 -28.49 19.13
N ILE A 16 23.25 -28.38 19.52
CA ILE A 16 22.85 -28.15 20.92
C ILE A 16 23.25 -29.34 21.81
N LYS A 17 23.00 -30.60 21.38
CA LYS A 17 23.43 -31.80 22.13
C LYS A 17 24.95 -31.85 22.30
N HIS A 18 25.72 -31.57 21.24
CA HIS A 18 27.17 -31.54 21.28
C HIS A 18 27.70 -30.45 22.23
N SER A 19 27.13 -29.24 22.15
CA SER A 19 27.47 -28.13 23.06
C SER A 19 27.20 -28.48 24.53
N ASN A 20 26.01 -29.04 24.83
CA ASN A 20 25.66 -29.48 26.17
C ASN A 20 26.59 -30.60 26.69
N ALA A 21 26.96 -31.56 25.84
CA ALA A 21 27.92 -32.60 26.20
C ALA A 21 29.31 -32.01 26.53
N TRP A 22 29.78 -31.05 25.73
CA TRP A 22 31.05 -30.35 25.96
C TRP A 22 31.02 -29.54 27.27
N VAL A 23 29.91 -28.85 27.57
CA VAL A 23 29.72 -28.12 28.84
C VAL A 23 29.72 -29.07 30.04
N GLN A 24 29.09 -30.25 29.95
CA GLN A 24 29.14 -31.24 31.03
C GLN A 24 30.54 -31.84 31.19
N ALA A 25 31.28 -32.11 30.11
CA ALA A 25 32.68 -32.55 30.19
C ALA A 25 33.56 -31.49 30.87
N ARG A 26 33.48 -30.23 30.42
CA ARG A 26 34.18 -29.07 31.01
C ARG A 26 33.82 -28.86 32.49
N LYS A 27 32.57 -29.16 32.88
CA LYS A 27 32.11 -29.12 34.28
C LYS A 27 32.73 -30.26 35.12
N LEU A 28 32.80 -31.48 34.59
CA LEU A 28 33.44 -32.62 35.25
C LEU A 28 34.96 -32.41 35.39
N GLU A 29 35.63 -31.85 34.38
CA GLU A 29 37.03 -31.39 34.49
C GLU A 29 37.21 -30.41 35.66
N LEU A 30 36.37 -29.37 35.74
CA LEU A 30 36.42 -28.37 36.81
C LEU A 30 36.05 -28.93 38.20
N GLN A 31 35.29 -30.02 38.29
CA GLN A 31 35.07 -30.74 39.55
C GLN A 31 36.29 -31.60 39.92
N SER A 32 36.89 -32.33 38.98
CA SER A 32 38.12 -33.10 39.23
C SER A 32 39.31 -32.23 39.68
N LEU A 33 39.39 -30.99 39.18
CA LEU A 33 40.35 -29.96 39.59
C LEU A 33 40.07 -29.33 40.98
N LYS A 34 38.90 -29.60 41.57
CA LYS A 34 38.52 -29.16 42.92
C LYS A 34 38.76 -30.25 43.96
N ASP A 35 38.67 -31.51 43.54
CA ASP A 35 38.71 -32.68 44.41
C ASP A 35 40.11 -33.36 44.45
N SER A 36 41.16 -32.73 43.89
CA SER A 36 42.55 -33.23 43.90
C SER A 36 43.37 -32.67 45.09
N PRO A 37 43.73 -33.46 46.11
CA PRO A 37 44.51 -32.99 47.25
C PRO A 37 46.01 -33.15 47.02
N ASP A 38 46.65 -32.21 46.32
CA ASP A 38 48.12 -32.16 46.24
C ASP A 38 48.66 -30.73 46.08
N GLU A 39 49.33 -30.22 47.13
CA GLU A 39 50.07 -28.95 47.11
C GLU A 39 51.54 -29.19 46.76
N SER A 40 51.95 -28.96 45.51
CA SER A 40 53.33 -28.49 45.23
C SER A 40 53.53 -27.97 43.80
N GLY A 41 54.45 -27.02 43.63
CA GLY A 41 55.17 -26.84 42.36
C GLY A 41 54.62 -25.86 41.31
N ARG A 42 53.53 -25.11 41.55
CA ARG A 42 53.13 -23.98 40.67
C ARG A 42 52.88 -22.71 41.45
N ASP A 43 53.57 -21.63 41.06
CA ASP A 43 53.40 -20.28 41.61
C ASP A 43 51.91 -19.85 41.53
N PRO A 44 51.25 -19.47 42.65
CA PRO A 44 49.85 -19.06 42.63
C PRO A 44 49.61 -17.82 41.78
N ARG A 45 50.64 -16.96 41.54
CA ARG A 45 50.54 -15.83 40.61
C ARG A 45 50.37 -16.31 39.16
N GLN A 46 50.89 -17.48 38.80
CA GLN A 46 50.67 -18.10 37.47
C GLN A 46 49.26 -18.67 37.36
N GLN A 47 48.74 -19.34 38.41
CA GLN A 47 47.37 -19.83 38.45
C GLN A 47 46.36 -18.67 38.31
N VAL A 48 46.54 -17.58 39.07
CA VAL A 48 45.70 -16.37 38.95
C VAL A 48 45.80 -15.73 37.57
N ARG A 49 46.98 -15.71 36.93
CA ARG A 49 47.15 -15.24 35.54
C ARG A 49 46.42 -16.13 34.53
N TYR A 50 46.42 -17.45 34.72
CA TYR A 50 45.70 -18.41 33.88
C TYR A 50 44.19 -18.25 34.04
N LEU A 51 43.68 -18.27 35.27
CA LEU A 51 42.25 -18.06 35.56
C LEU A 51 41.75 -16.70 35.04
N LYS A 52 42.55 -15.63 35.17
CA LYS A 52 42.20 -14.32 34.59
C LYS A 52 42.13 -14.35 33.06
N ARG A 53 42.99 -15.14 32.38
CA ARG A 53 42.96 -15.31 30.93
C ARG A 53 41.73 -16.11 30.49
N GLU A 54 41.45 -17.26 31.12
CA GLU A 54 40.25 -18.06 30.81
C GLU A 54 38.97 -17.30 31.15
N PHE A 55 38.93 -16.48 32.21
CA PHE A 55 37.80 -15.59 32.51
C PHE A 55 37.61 -14.50 31.44
N SER A 56 38.69 -13.86 30.99
CA SER A 56 38.63 -12.90 29.87
C SER A 56 38.15 -13.56 28.58
N LYS A 57 38.59 -14.80 28.30
CA LYS A 57 38.13 -15.58 27.15
C LYS A 57 36.64 -15.93 27.27
N LEU A 58 36.24 -16.54 28.40
CA LEU A 58 34.84 -16.90 28.69
C LEU A 58 33.91 -15.68 28.60
N LYS A 59 34.37 -14.48 29.02
CA LYS A 59 33.60 -13.25 28.86
C LYS A 59 33.35 -12.91 27.39
N VAL A 60 34.34 -13.05 26.52
CA VAL A 60 34.19 -12.85 25.06
C VAL A 60 33.29 -13.94 24.45
N ASP A 61 33.51 -15.20 24.82
CA ASP A 61 32.70 -16.34 24.35
C ASP A 61 31.22 -16.16 24.74
N VAL A 62 30.93 -15.71 25.97
CA VAL A 62 29.57 -15.40 26.46
C VAL A 62 28.98 -14.18 25.76
N SER A 63 29.74 -13.11 25.54
CA SER A 63 29.25 -11.97 24.75
C SER A 63 28.89 -12.38 23.32
N SER A 64 29.73 -13.19 22.67
CA SER A 64 29.48 -13.71 21.32
C SER A 64 28.25 -14.64 21.28
N ALA A 65 28.07 -15.49 22.30
CA ALA A 65 26.89 -16.34 22.43
C ALA A 65 25.60 -15.53 22.66
N LEU A 66 25.66 -14.44 23.43
CA LEU A 66 24.51 -13.54 23.62
C LEU A 66 24.16 -12.78 22.33
N GLU A 67 25.16 -12.34 21.57
CA GLU A 67 24.94 -11.72 20.25
C GLU A 67 24.35 -12.71 19.23
N SER A 68 24.81 -13.97 19.20
CA SER A 68 24.25 -14.97 18.31
C SER A 68 22.82 -15.37 18.71
N LYS A 69 22.54 -15.47 20.01
CA LYS A 69 21.18 -15.65 20.55
C LYS A 69 20.26 -14.51 20.11
N ALA A 70 20.66 -13.25 20.31
CA ALA A 70 19.85 -12.10 19.94
C ALA A 70 19.61 -11.96 18.42
N LYS A 71 20.49 -12.52 17.58
CA LYS A 71 20.26 -12.64 16.12
C LYS A 71 19.24 -13.74 15.81
N ALA A 72 19.36 -14.91 16.45
CA ALA A 72 18.41 -16.01 16.27
C ALA A 72 17.00 -15.66 16.79
N GLU A 73 16.89 -14.95 17.92
CA GLU A 73 15.60 -14.49 18.46
C GLU A 73 14.89 -13.55 17.47
N LYS A 74 15.61 -12.61 16.85
CA LYS A 74 15.06 -11.75 15.79
C LYS A 74 14.63 -12.53 14.56
N GLN A 75 15.44 -13.48 14.09
CA GLN A 75 15.06 -14.33 12.95
C GLN A 75 13.80 -15.16 13.23
N ILE A 76 13.59 -15.59 14.48
CA ILE A 76 12.36 -16.26 14.92
C ILE A 76 11.19 -15.26 14.94
N GLU A 77 11.37 -14.02 15.40
CA GLU A 77 10.35 -12.96 15.34
C GLU A 77 9.96 -12.65 13.88
N ASP A 78 10.94 -12.43 13.00
CA ASP A 78 10.73 -12.15 11.57
C ASP A 78 9.99 -13.31 10.88
N CYS A 79 10.44 -14.56 11.05
CA CYS A 79 9.75 -15.73 10.47
C CYS A 79 8.35 -15.97 11.06
N ASN A 80 8.12 -15.64 12.34
CA ASN A 80 6.77 -15.69 12.93
C ASN A 80 5.84 -14.63 12.32
N LEU A 81 6.35 -13.44 12.01
CA LEU A 81 5.59 -12.41 11.31
C LEU A 81 5.24 -12.87 9.88
N GLU A 82 6.21 -13.39 9.12
CA GLU A 82 5.97 -13.95 7.78
C GLU A 82 4.97 -15.12 7.79
N ALA A 83 5.05 -16.02 8.78
CA ALA A 83 4.09 -17.10 8.99
C ALA A 83 2.69 -16.57 9.33
N SER A 84 2.58 -15.52 10.15
CA SER A 84 1.29 -14.90 10.47
C SER A 84 0.64 -14.23 9.26
N VAL A 85 1.43 -13.54 8.42
CA VAL A 85 0.97 -12.89 7.19
C VAL A 85 0.51 -13.94 6.18
N SER A 86 1.28 -15.00 5.97
CA SER A 86 0.95 -16.09 5.03
C SER A 86 -0.24 -16.94 5.53
N SER A 87 -0.40 -17.16 6.83
CA SER A 87 -1.64 -17.73 7.39
C SER A 87 -2.84 -16.84 7.05
N SER A 88 -2.70 -15.51 7.22
CA SER A 88 -3.79 -14.57 6.94
C SER A 88 -4.15 -14.44 5.46
N THR A 89 -3.26 -14.78 4.52
CA THR A 89 -3.57 -14.84 3.08
C THR A 89 -4.20 -16.17 2.69
N VAL A 90 -3.72 -17.29 3.24
CA VAL A 90 -4.35 -18.61 3.06
C VAL A 90 -5.79 -18.60 3.60
N GLU A 91 -6.05 -17.96 4.74
CA GLU A 91 -7.42 -17.79 5.28
C GLU A 91 -8.35 -16.94 4.40
N LYS A 92 -7.82 -15.99 3.62
CA LYS A 92 -8.60 -15.18 2.68
C LYS A 92 -8.93 -15.97 1.41
N LEU A 93 -7.89 -16.54 0.79
CA LEU A 93 -8.04 -17.42 -0.37
C LEU A 93 -8.98 -18.60 -0.10
N ARG A 94 -8.98 -19.12 1.13
CA ARG A 94 -9.95 -20.16 1.55
C ARG A 94 -11.39 -19.65 1.58
N LYS A 95 -11.64 -18.44 2.09
CA LYS A 95 -12.99 -17.84 2.12
C LYS A 95 -13.47 -17.49 0.71
N GLU A 96 -12.59 -16.94 -0.12
CA GLU A 96 -12.86 -16.65 -1.53
C GLU A 96 -13.18 -17.95 -2.31
N LEU A 97 -12.51 -19.06 -1.99
CA LEU A 97 -12.81 -20.39 -2.55
C LEU A 97 -14.12 -20.98 -2.03
N GLU A 98 -14.45 -20.80 -0.75
CA GLU A 98 -15.72 -21.24 -0.16
C GLU A 98 -16.90 -20.44 -0.75
N GLU A 99 -16.77 -19.12 -0.90
CA GLU A 99 -17.74 -18.22 -1.54
C GLU A 99 -17.95 -18.56 -3.03
N ALA A 100 -16.88 -18.71 -3.82
CA ALA A 100 -16.98 -19.11 -5.22
C ALA A 100 -17.59 -20.52 -5.42
N ASN A 101 -17.40 -21.41 -4.45
CA ASN A 101 -18.04 -22.74 -4.47
C ASN A 101 -19.54 -22.66 -4.12
N GLU A 102 -19.96 -21.79 -3.20
CA GLU A 102 -21.38 -21.50 -2.94
C GLU A 102 -22.05 -20.89 -4.18
N GLU A 103 -21.41 -19.92 -4.85
CA GLU A 103 -21.89 -19.36 -6.12
C GLU A 103 -22.04 -20.45 -7.21
N HIS A 104 -21.03 -21.32 -7.36
CA HIS A 104 -21.09 -22.42 -8.34
C HIS A 104 -22.27 -23.36 -8.08
N VAL A 105 -22.54 -23.73 -6.82
CA VAL A 105 -23.70 -24.55 -6.46
C VAL A 105 -25.01 -23.85 -6.79
N LEU A 106 -25.14 -22.54 -6.56
CA LEU A 106 -26.32 -21.77 -6.94
C LEU A 106 -26.53 -21.72 -8.46
N VAL A 107 -25.46 -21.60 -9.25
CA VAL A 107 -25.51 -21.62 -10.72
C VAL A 107 -25.91 -23.01 -11.25
N GLU A 108 -25.37 -24.10 -10.68
CA GLU A 108 -25.76 -25.47 -11.05
C GLU A 108 -27.23 -25.75 -10.71
N LEU A 109 -27.71 -25.32 -9.54
CA LEU A 109 -29.13 -25.42 -9.17
C LEU A 109 -30.03 -24.64 -10.14
N ALA A 110 -29.64 -23.42 -10.52
CA ALA A 110 -30.37 -22.63 -11.50
C ALA A 110 -30.40 -23.29 -12.89
N ARG A 111 -29.32 -23.97 -13.32
CA ARG A 111 -29.33 -24.75 -14.57
C ARG A 111 -30.28 -25.95 -14.47
N ILE A 112 -30.26 -26.69 -13.37
CA ILE A 112 -31.14 -27.85 -13.14
C ILE A 112 -32.62 -27.43 -13.14
N GLU A 113 -32.96 -26.30 -12.51
CA GLU A 113 -34.30 -25.71 -12.54
C GLU A 113 -34.72 -25.31 -13.97
N ALA A 114 -33.87 -24.58 -14.70
CA ALA A 114 -34.16 -24.16 -16.08
C ALA A 114 -34.31 -25.37 -17.02
N GLU A 115 -33.50 -26.42 -16.85
CA GLU A 115 -33.64 -27.68 -17.57
C GLU A 115 -34.95 -28.42 -17.24
N ARG A 116 -35.39 -28.38 -15.97
CA ARG A 116 -36.67 -28.97 -15.53
C ARG A 116 -37.84 -28.27 -16.21
N GLU A 117 -37.88 -26.94 -16.14
CA GLU A 117 -38.95 -26.13 -16.75
C GLU A 117 -38.96 -26.24 -18.28
N PHE A 118 -37.80 -26.29 -18.92
CA PHE A 118 -37.70 -26.51 -20.36
C PHE A 118 -38.35 -27.85 -20.78
N LYS A 119 -37.99 -28.95 -20.10
CA LYS A 119 -38.55 -30.29 -20.36
C LYS A 119 -40.06 -30.33 -20.09
N GLU A 120 -40.54 -29.61 -19.08
CA GLU A 120 -41.97 -29.46 -18.80
C GLU A 120 -42.70 -28.72 -19.94
N ILE A 121 -42.16 -27.58 -20.39
CA ILE A 121 -42.71 -26.78 -21.50
C ILE A 121 -42.73 -27.57 -22.82
N GLU A 122 -41.70 -28.37 -23.11
CA GLU A 122 -41.70 -29.26 -24.29
C GLU A 122 -42.80 -30.32 -24.18
N SER A 123 -42.99 -30.92 -23.00
CA SER A 123 -44.06 -31.92 -22.77
C SER A 123 -45.46 -31.32 -22.95
N GLN A 124 -45.68 -30.09 -22.47
CA GLN A 124 -46.94 -29.37 -22.65
C GLN A 124 -47.18 -29.04 -24.13
N ARG A 125 -46.18 -28.52 -24.84
CA ARG A 125 -46.26 -28.25 -26.29
C ARG A 125 -46.54 -29.50 -27.11
N ALA A 126 -45.96 -30.65 -26.75
CA ALA A 126 -46.20 -31.92 -27.41
C ALA A 126 -47.65 -32.42 -27.18
N ALA A 127 -48.17 -32.27 -25.95
CA ALA A 127 -49.55 -32.60 -25.61
C ALA A 127 -50.55 -31.69 -26.37
N ASP A 128 -50.32 -30.37 -26.37
CA ASP A 128 -51.11 -29.39 -27.12
C ASP A 128 -51.10 -29.70 -28.62
N ALA A 129 -49.94 -29.95 -29.21
CA ALA A 129 -49.81 -30.30 -30.63
C ALA A 129 -50.57 -31.59 -30.98
N ALA A 130 -50.54 -32.59 -30.09
CA ALA A 130 -51.33 -33.82 -30.24
C ALA A 130 -52.84 -33.57 -30.11
N GLU A 131 -53.29 -32.67 -29.23
CA GLU A 131 -54.68 -32.25 -29.16
C GLU A 131 -55.12 -31.48 -30.40
N PHE A 132 -54.34 -30.51 -30.89
CA PHE A 132 -54.64 -29.77 -32.11
C PHE A 132 -54.68 -30.70 -33.32
N SER A 133 -53.76 -31.65 -33.44
CA SER A 133 -53.77 -32.69 -34.48
C SER A 133 -55.07 -33.53 -34.44
N LYS A 134 -55.48 -34.02 -33.27
CA LYS A 134 -56.76 -34.75 -33.08
C LYS A 134 -57.98 -33.88 -33.47
N LYS A 135 -58.00 -32.62 -33.06
CA LYS A 135 -59.10 -31.67 -33.37
C LYS A 135 -59.18 -31.38 -34.87
N MET A 136 -58.03 -31.21 -35.54
CA MET A 136 -57.94 -31.03 -37.00
C MET A 136 -58.39 -32.28 -37.77
N ALA A 137 -57.92 -33.47 -37.40
CA ALA A 137 -58.34 -34.73 -38.03
C ALA A 137 -59.86 -34.98 -37.87
N ALA A 138 -60.44 -34.63 -36.72
CA ALA A 138 -61.88 -34.68 -36.51
C ALA A 138 -62.65 -33.63 -37.35
N ALA A 139 -62.11 -32.42 -37.50
CA ALA A 139 -62.68 -31.38 -38.36
C ALA A 139 -62.65 -31.78 -39.84
N GLU A 140 -61.51 -32.27 -40.34
CA GLU A 140 -61.38 -32.83 -41.69
C GLU A 140 -62.38 -33.96 -41.94
N SER A 141 -62.57 -34.85 -40.96
CA SER A 141 -63.50 -35.98 -41.07
C SER A 141 -64.95 -35.49 -41.21
N ARG A 142 -65.34 -34.47 -40.43
CA ARG A 142 -66.64 -33.79 -40.59
C ARG A 142 -66.76 -33.09 -41.95
N MET A 143 -65.74 -32.39 -42.43
CA MET A 143 -65.76 -31.79 -43.77
C MET A 143 -65.89 -32.85 -44.87
N LYS A 144 -65.21 -33.98 -44.75
CA LYS A 144 -65.32 -35.13 -45.70
C LYS A 144 -66.71 -35.77 -45.65
N GLN A 145 -67.38 -35.78 -44.50
CA GLN A 145 -68.79 -36.17 -44.39
C GLN A 145 -69.72 -35.15 -45.07
N LEU A 146 -69.62 -33.87 -44.72
CA LEU A 146 -70.49 -32.81 -45.26
C LEU A 146 -70.40 -32.69 -46.78
N ARG A 147 -69.22 -32.87 -47.39
CA ARG A 147 -69.05 -32.93 -48.85
C ARG A 147 -69.90 -34.06 -49.47
N ARG A 148 -69.83 -35.28 -48.92
CA ARG A 148 -70.65 -36.43 -49.38
C ARG A 148 -72.16 -36.17 -49.22
N GLU A 149 -72.56 -35.40 -48.21
CA GLU A 149 -73.97 -35.02 -48.00
C GLU A 149 -74.42 -33.96 -48.99
N ILE A 150 -73.56 -33.01 -49.37
CA ILE A 150 -73.80 -32.06 -50.46
C ILE A 150 -73.90 -32.81 -51.81
N ASP A 151 -72.99 -33.73 -52.12
CA ASP A 151 -73.04 -34.52 -53.35
C ASP A 151 -74.33 -35.36 -53.45
N ARG A 152 -74.77 -35.99 -52.34
CA ARG A 152 -76.07 -36.68 -52.27
C ARG A 152 -77.25 -35.74 -52.49
N LYS A 153 -77.22 -34.53 -51.91
CA LYS A 153 -78.28 -33.53 -52.10
C LYS A 153 -78.35 -33.07 -53.55
N ARG A 154 -77.21 -32.81 -54.20
CA ARG A 154 -77.17 -32.44 -55.62
C ARG A 154 -77.77 -33.55 -56.50
N VAL A 155 -77.47 -34.82 -56.26
CA VAL A 155 -78.08 -35.95 -56.98
C VAL A 155 -79.59 -36.11 -56.70
N LEU A 156 -80.09 -35.66 -55.55
CA LEU A 156 -81.54 -35.60 -55.28
C LEU A 156 -82.21 -34.40 -55.95
N GLU A 157 -81.52 -33.26 -56.02
CA GLU A 157 -81.95 -32.03 -56.70
C GLU A 157 -82.01 -32.22 -58.23
N GLU A 158 -80.98 -32.85 -58.82
CA GLU A 158 -80.94 -33.32 -60.22
C GLU A 158 -82.15 -34.21 -60.55
N LYS A 159 -82.52 -35.12 -59.64
CA LYS A 159 -83.71 -35.99 -59.79
C LYS A 159 -85.03 -35.25 -59.63
N LEU A 160 -85.12 -34.33 -58.66
CA LEU A 160 -86.34 -33.56 -58.40
C LEU A 160 -86.64 -32.62 -59.57
N ALA A 161 -85.61 -32.00 -60.15
CA ALA A 161 -85.73 -31.22 -61.37
C ALA A 161 -86.28 -32.05 -62.55
N ALA A 162 -85.81 -33.29 -62.73
CA ALA A 162 -86.35 -34.21 -63.74
C ALA A 162 -87.84 -34.53 -63.50
N THR A 163 -88.23 -34.89 -62.27
CA THR A 163 -89.65 -35.16 -61.95
C THR A 163 -90.54 -33.92 -62.05
N ASN A 164 -90.00 -32.72 -61.83
CA ASN A 164 -90.76 -31.48 -62.05
C ASN A 164 -91.03 -31.24 -63.53
N ALA A 165 -90.07 -31.50 -64.42
CA ALA A 165 -90.28 -31.40 -65.87
C ALA A 165 -91.31 -32.44 -66.36
N GLU A 166 -91.30 -33.66 -65.81
CA GLU A 166 -92.35 -34.67 -66.07
C GLU A 166 -93.75 -34.20 -65.61
N LEU A 167 -93.84 -33.51 -64.47
CA LEU A 167 -95.09 -32.94 -63.96
C LEU A 167 -95.57 -31.70 -64.74
N GLU A 168 -94.66 -30.90 -65.30
CA GLU A 168 -94.98 -29.73 -66.12
C GLU A 168 -95.68 -30.16 -67.42
N ILE A 169 -95.14 -31.17 -68.11
CA ILE A 169 -95.76 -31.80 -69.29
C ILE A 169 -97.16 -32.36 -68.95
N LEU A 170 -97.32 -33.00 -67.78
CA LEU A 170 -98.62 -33.49 -67.32
C LEU A 170 -99.61 -32.35 -67.00
N GLY A 171 -99.09 -31.19 -66.56
CA GLY A 171 -99.85 -29.96 -66.35
C GLY A 171 -100.43 -29.41 -67.64
N GLU A 172 -99.61 -29.28 -68.69
CA GLU A 172 -100.04 -28.84 -70.03
C GLU A 172 -101.15 -29.74 -70.59
N ILE A 173 -100.98 -31.07 -70.50
CA ILE A 173 -101.99 -32.06 -70.91
C ILE A 173 -103.30 -31.86 -70.12
N LYS A 174 -103.23 -31.56 -68.82
CA LYS A 174 -104.43 -31.34 -67.99
C LYS A 174 -105.10 -29.99 -68.26
N GLN A 175 -104.37 -29.03 -68.84
CA GLN A 175 -104.87 -27.68 -69.12
C GLN A 175 -105.58 -27.60 -70.48
N SER A 176 -105.23 -28.45 -71.46
CA SER A 176 -106.01 -28.59 -72.70
C SER A 176 -107.40 -29.18 -72.45
N PHE A 177 -107.52 -30.22 -71.63
CA PHE A 177 -108.81 -30.81 -71.24
C PHE A 177 -109.76 -29.87 -70.49
N ARG A 178 -109.28 -28.75 -69.92
CA ARG A 178 -110.13 -27.79 -69.18
C ARG A 178 -110.80 -26.73 -70.04
N ASN A 179 -110.53 -26.69 -71.34
CA ASN A 179 -111.01 -25.62 -72.23
C ASN A 179 -112.23 -25.99 -73.10
N GLU A 180 -112.82 -27.19 -72.95
CA GLU A 180 -113.98 -27.63 -73.76
C GLU A 180 -115.35 -27.54 -73.04
N GLU A 181 -115.41 -27.41 -71.71
CA GLU A 181 -116.66 -27.49 -70.93
C GLU A 181 -117.05 -26.21 -70.16
N ALA A 182 -117.57 -25.19 -70.88
CA ALA A 182 -118.43 -24.14 -70.29
C ALA A 182 -119.20 -23.34 -71.37
N GLY A 183 -120.55 -23.34 -71.38
CA GLY A 183 -121.29 -22.40 -72.24
C GLY A 183 -122.83 -22.46 -72.23
N LYS A 184 -123.47 -21.28 -72.27
CA LYS A 184 -124.94 -20.99 -72.31
C LYS A 184 -125.63 -21.34 -70.97
N ILE A 185 -126.76 -20.79 -70.50
CA ILE A 185 -127.93 -20.00 -71.01
C ILE A 185 -128.23 -18.89 -69.97
N ALA A 186 -128.75 -17.67 -70.16
CA ALA A 186 -129.29 -16.86 -71.29
C ALA A 186 -130.80 -16.48 -71.27
N ASN A 187 -131.12 -15.31 -70.65
CA ASN A 187 -132.12 -14.29 -71.05
C ASN A 187 -133.56 -14.20 -70.41
N LYS A 188 -133.88 -12.97 -69.91
CA LYS A 188 -135.18 -12.23 -69.92
C LYS A 188 -136.35 -12.47 -68.90
N ARG A 189 -136.50 -11.49 -67.99
CA ARG A 189 -137.71 -10.70 -67.56
C ARG A 189 -139.10 -11.38 -67.41
N SER A 190 -139.79 -11.14 -66.28
CA SER A 190 -140.96 -10.22 -66.19
C SER A 190 -141.71 -10.23 -64.84
N GLY A 191 -141.72 -9.11 -64.10
CA GLY A 191 -142.95 -8.50 -63.56
C GLY A 191 -143.87 -9.30 -62.62
N GLU A 192 -143.35 -9.83 -61.51
CA GLU A 192 -144.15 -10.33 -60.37
C GLU A 192 -143.48 -9.91 -59.04
N GLU A 193 -143.13 -8.63 -58.98
CA GLU A 193 -141.89 -8.19 -58.33
C GLU A 193 -141.92 -8.20 -56.80
N GLU A 194 -143.03 -7.92 -56.13
CA GLU A 194 -143.02 -7.73 -54.65
C GLU A 194 -142.93 -9.04 -53.85
N LEU A 195 -143.60 -10.12 -54.27
CA LEU A 195 -143.48 -11.42 -53.59
C LEU A 195 -142.20 -12.17 -53.99
N GLN A 196 -141.77 -12.05 -55.25
CA GLN A 196 -140.49 -12.59 -55.69
C GLN A 196 -139.32 -11.84 -55.03
N LEU A 197 -139.41 -10.51 -54.82
CA LEU A 197 -138.42 -9.76 -54.03
C LEU A 197 -138.34 -10.26 -52.58
N VAL A 198 -139.47 -10.51 -51.90
CA VAL A 198 -139.45 -11.00 -50.51
C VAL A 198 -138.87 -12.42 -50.41
N GLU A 199 -139.16 -13.32 -51.36
CA GLU A 199 -138.54 -14.66 -51.36
C GLU A 199 -137.08 -14.63 -51.81
N GLU A 200 -136.70 -13.74 -52.73
CA GLU A 200 -135.31 -13.45 -53.05
C GLU A 200 -134.55 -12.85 -51.86
N GLU A 201 -135.12 -11.90 -51.11
CA GLU A 201 -134.53 -11.30 -49.91
C GLU A 201 -134.40 -12.32 -48.78
N LEU A 202 -135.40 -13.18 -48.60
CA LEU A 202 -135.32 -14.32 -47.68
C LEU A 202 -134.20 -15.29 -48.08
N ASN A 203 -133.99 -15.52 -49.37
CA ASN A 203 -132.91 -16.41 -49.85
C ASN A 203 -131.53 -15.74 -49.82
N LYS A 204 -131.43 -14.42 -50.10
CA LYS A 204 -130.23 -13.60 -49.89
C LYS A 204 -129.82 -13.63 -48.41
N ALA A 205 -130.77 -13.39 -47.49
CA ALA A 205 -130.54 -13.46 -46.05
C ALA A 205 -130.15 -14.87 -45.55
N LYS A 206 -130.63 -15.95 -46.18
CA LYS A 206 -130.13 -17.32 -45.91
C LYS A 206 -128.66 -17.48 -46.35
N THR A 207 -128.32 -17.05 -47.57
CA THR A 207 -126.93 -17.13 -48.07
C THR A 207 -125.98 -16.23 -47.28
N GLU A 208 -126.43 -15.06 -46.83
CA GLU A 208 -125.67 -14.18 -45.93
C GLU A 208 -125.48 -14.83 -44.55
N LEU A 209 -126.53 -15.45 -43.99
CA LEU A 209 -126.43 -16.23 -42.75
C LEU A 209 -125.52 -17.46 -42.88
N GLU A 210 -125.36 -18.02 -44.07
CA GLU A 210 -124.41 -19.10 -44.35
C GLU A 210 -122.98 -18.57 -44.52
N SER A 211 -122.79 -17.44 -45.21
CA SER A 211 -121.51 -16.71 -45.25
C SER A 211 -121.02 -16.34 -43.84
N ILE A 212 -121.88 -15.73 -43.02
CA ILE A 212 -121.56 -15.34 -41.62
C ILE A 212 -121.18 -16.55 -40.76
N LYS A 213 -121.76 -17.74 -41.00
CA LYS A 213 -121.33 -18.98 -40.32
C LYS A 213 -119.95 -19.42 -40.80
N GLU A 214 -119.71 -19.42 -42.12
CA GLU A 214 -118.43 -19.82 -42.69
C GLU A 214 -117.29 -18.87 -42.30
N GLU A 215 -117.51 -17.56 -42.37
CA GLU A 215 -116.65 -16.51 -41.82
C GLU A 215 -116.41 -16.71 -40.31
N GLY A 216 -117.43 -17.11 -39.55
CA GLY A 216 -117.31 -17.49 -38.14
C GLY A 216 -116.37 -18.67 -37.91
N PHE A 217 -116.45 -19.72 -38.74
CA PHE A 217 -115.51 -20.84 -38.71
C PHE A 217 -114.09 -20.44 -39.15
N GLN A 218 -113.94 -19.59 -40.17
CA GLN A 218 -112.65 -19.04 -40.59
C GLN A 218 -112.02 -18.14 -39.51
N CYS A 219 -112.84 -17.39 -38.75
CA CYS A 219 -112.42 -16.57 -37.63
C CYS A 219 -111.93 -17.43 -36.44
N MET A 220 -112.60 -18.55 -36.14
CA MET A 220 -112.10 -19.51 -35.15
C MET A 220 -110.79 -20.17 -35.61
N ALA A 221 -110.71 -20.60 -36.88
CA ALA A 221 -109.50 -21.23 -37.43
C ALA A 221 -108.29 -20.28 -37.45
N SER A 222 -108.48 -19.00 -37.80
CA SER A 222 -107.41 -17.99 -37.75
C SER A 222 -107.02 -17.64 -36.31
N MET A 223 -107.97 -17.58 -35.37
CA MET A 223 -107.64 -17.41 -33.95
C MET A 223 -106.85 -18.62 -33.38
N ASP A 224 -107.14 -19.85 -33.80
CA ASP A 224 -106.37 -21.02 -33.40
C ASP A 224 -104.97 -21.11 -34.05
N LEU A 225 -104.83 -20.65 -35.30
CA LEU A 225 -103.51 -20.41 -35.90
C LEU A 225 -102.70 -19.38 -35.09
N ILE A 226 -103.27 -18.21 -34.80
CA ILE A 226 -102.62 -17.16 -33.99
C ILE A 226 -102.24 -17.70 -32.60
N ARG A 227 -103.06 -18.54 -31.97
CA ARG A 227 -102.74 -19.18 -30.68
C ARG A 227 -101.51 -20.07 -30.78
N GLU A 228 -101.36 -20.89 -31.82
CA GLU A 228 -100.17 -21.76 -31.96
C GLU A 228 -98.93 -20.99 -32.42
N GLU A 229 -99.08 -19.97 -33.28
CA GLU A 229 -97.98 -19.04 -33.58
C GLU A 229 -97.48 -18.32 -32.33
N LEU A 230 -98.38 -17.86 -31.46
CA LEU A 230 -98.01 -17.21 -30.21
C LEU A 230 -97.36 -18.19 -29.22
N ARG A 231 -97.82 -19.46 -29.15
CA ARG A 231 -97.09 -20.53 -28.43
C ARG A 231 -95.70 -20.77 -29.00
N LYS A 232 -95.55 -20.77 -30.34
CA LYS A 232 -94.26 -20.96 -31.01
C LYS A 232 -93.31 -19.79 -30.70
N VAL A 233 -93.74 -18.55 -30.88
CA VAL A 233 -92.95 -17.35 -30.54
C VAL A 233 -92.55 -17.33 -29.06
N SER A 234 -93.40 -17.81 -28.15
CA SER A 234 -93.04 -17.96 -26.73
C SER A 234 -91.91 -18.98 -26.50
N LYS A 235 -91.98 -20.16 -27.14
CA LYS A 235 -90.90 -21.18 -27.10
C LYS A 235 -89.61 -20.66 -27.73
N ASP A 236 -89.72 -19.98 -28.88
CA ASP A 236 -88.58 -19.40 -29.60
C ASP A 236 -87.92 -18.30 -28.74
N MET A 237 -88.69 -17.45 -28.04
CA MET A 237 -88.21 -16.46 -27.07
C MET A 237 -87.52 -17.11 -25.86
N GLU A 238 -88.02 -18.23 -25.34
CA GLU A 238 -87.36 -18.97 -24.25
C GLU A 238 -86.01 -19.53 -24.70
N SER A 239 -85.93 -20.06 -25.93
CA SER A 239 -84.67 -20.55 -26.52
C SER A 239 -83.65 -19.42 -26.75
N MET A 240 -84.12 -18.25 -27.22
CA MET A 240 -83.31 -17.03 -27.36
C MET A 240 -82.70 -16.60 -26.02
N LYS A 241 -83.50 -16.58 -24.94
CA LYS A 241 -83.04 -16.19 -23.59
C LYS A 241 -82.01 -17.16 -23.01
N GLU A 242 -82.08 -18.45 -23.33
CA GLU A 242 -81.05 -19.40 -22.88
C GLU A 242 -79.75 -19.26 -23.70
N MET A 243 -79.85 -19.02 -25.00
CA MET A 243 -78.69 -18.68 -25.84
C MET A 243 -78.03 -17.37 -25.41
N GLU A 244 -78.82 -16.37 -25.01
CA GLU A 244 -78.36 -15.09 -24.43
C GLU A 244 -77.60 -15.31 -23.12
N ARG A 245 -78.13 -16.09 -22.16
CA ARG A 245 -77.41 -16.46 -20.93
C ARG A 245 -76.10 -17.19 -21.22
N HIS A 246 -76.11 -18.10 -22.20
CA HIS A 246 -74.90 -18.80 -22.61
C HIS A 246 -73.86 -17.82 -23.16
N THR A 247 -74.23 -16.92 -24.09
CA THR A 247 -73.28 -15.92 -24.64
C THR A 247 -72.77 -14.97 -23.57
N GLU A 248 -73.64 -14.45 -22.70
CA GLU A 248 -73.29 -13.63 -21.52
C GLU A 248 -72.23 -14.35 -20.65
N SER A 249 -72.45 -15.62 -20.32
CA SER A 249 -71.47 -16.40 -19.53
C SER A 249 -70.12 -16.57 -20.24
N THR A 250 -70.11 -16.73 -21.57
CA THR A 250 -68.86 -16.80 -22.34
C THR A 250 -68.15 -15.44 -22.42
N ILE A 251 -68.89 -14.33 -22.50
CA ILE A 251 -68.35 -12.97 -22.47
C ILE A 251 -67.70 -12.69 -21.11
N GLN A 252 -68.37 -13.03 -20.01
CA GLN A 252 -67.82 -12.91 -18.65
C GLN A 252 -66.56 -13.78 -18.46
N LEU A 253 -66.57 -15.02 -18.96
CA LEU A 253 -65.39 -15.89 -18.95
C LEU A 253 -64.22 -15.29 -19.73
N LEU A 254 -64.46 -14.78 -20.95
CA LEU A 254 -63.44 -14.14 -21.78
C LEU A 254 -62.89 -12.86 -21.15
N ASN A 255 -63.76 -12.03 -20.57
CA ASN A 255 -63.36 -10.82 -19.83
C ASN A 255 -62.47 -11.17 -18.62
N SER A 256 -62.83 -12.21 -17.86
CA SER A 256 -62.00 -12.70 -16.74
C SER A 256 -60.61 -13.19 -17.20
N LYS A 257 -60.51 -13.78 -18.40
CA LYS A 257 -59.23 -14.18 -19.02
C LYS A 257 -58.43 -12.97 -19.49
N LEU A 258 -59.10 -11.98 -20.10
CA LEU A 258 -58.48 -10.73 -20.56
C LEU A 258 -57.89 -9.93 -19.39
N LEU A 259 -58.63 -9.78 -18.28
CA LEU A 259 -58.14 -9.11 -17.07
C LEU A 259 -56.93 -9.85 -16.46
N LYS A 260 -56.95 -11.19 -16.42
CA LYS A 260 -55.81 -12.01 -15.97
C LYS A 260 -54.61 -11.92 -16.91
N ALA A 261 -54.82 -11.79 -18.22
CA ALA A 261 -53.74 -11.57 -19.18
C ALA A 261 -53.14 -10.15 -19.04
N LYS A 262 -53.99 -9.13 -18.83
CA LYS A 262 -53.58 -7.74 -18.61
C LYS A 262 -52.70 -7.59 -17.36
N SER A 263 -53.11 -8.14 -16.22
CA SER A 263 -52.31 -8.05 -14.98
C SER A 263 -50.97 -8.81 -15.07
N LYS A 264 -50.93 -9.95 -15.79
CA LYS A 264 -49.67 -10.62 -16.14
C LYS A 264 -48.78 -9.73 -17.02
N LEU A 265 -49.33 -9.09 -18.04
CA LEU A 265 -48.59 -8.19 -18.94
C LEU A 265 -48.04 -6.96 -18.20
N GLU A 266 -48.82 -6.35 -17.31
CA GLU A 266 -48.38 -5.22 -16.45
C GLU A 266 -47.26 -5.64 -15.49
N SER A 267 -47.32 -6.85 -14.94
CA SER A 267 -46.25 -7.42 -14.11
C SER A 267 -44.96 -7.65 -14.92
N VAL A 268 -45.07 -8.23 -16.13
CA VAL A 268 -43.92 -8.46 -17.03
C VAL A 268 -43.31 -7.12 -17.49
N ALA A 269 -44.11 -6.14 -17.91
CA ALA A 269 -43.61 -4.81 -18.28
C ALA A 269 -42.91 -4.09 -17.10
N SER A 270 -43.40 -4.29 -15.88
CA SER A 270 -42.76 -3.79 -14.66
C SER A 270 -41.42 -4.48 -14.36
N ALA A 271 -41.28 -5.77 -14.69
CA ALA A 271 -40.01 -6.49 -14.59
C ALA A 271 -39.03 -6.08 -15.69
N GLU A 272 -39.50 -5.99 -16.94
CA GLU A 272 -38.73 -5.54 -18.11
C GLU A 272 -38.17 -4.12 -17.91
N SER A 273 -38.94 -3.21 -17.29
CA SER A 273 -38.49 -1.87 -16.90
C SER A 273 -37.33 -1.92 -15.88
N ARG A 274 -37.40 -2.80 -14.87
CA ARG A 274 -36.30 -3.02 -13.91
C ARG A 274 -35.07 -3.61 -14.60
N SER A 275 -35.24 -4.59 -15.48
CA SER A 275 -34.14 -5.19 -16.25
C SER A 275 -33.47 -4.17 -17.18
N ARG A 276 -34.23 -3.27 -17.83
CA ARG A 276 -33.66 -2.14 -18.58
C ARG A 276 -32.80 -1.22 -17.71
N GLY A 277 -33.26 -0.90 -16.50
CA GLY A 277 -32.49 -0.11 -15.53
C GLY A 277 -31.17 -0.78 -15.11
N ILE A 278 -31.18 -2.11 -14.90
CA ILE A 278 -29.98 -2.89 -14.62
C ILE A 278 -29.02 -2.86 -15.82
N ILE A 279 -29.52 -3.07 -17.05
CA ILE A 279 -28.72 -3.03 -18.28
C ILE A 279 -28.09 -1.63 -18.50
N SER A 280 -28.82 -0.54 -18.26
CA SER A 280 -28.24 0.80 -18.35
C SER A 280 -27.14 1.03 -17.31
N ASN A 281 -27.33 0.55 -16.07
CA ASN A 281 -26.32 0.69 -15.01
C ASN A 281 -25.04 -0.11 -15.35
N LEU A 282 -25.18 -1.36 -15.80
CA LEU A 282 -24.06 -2.19 -16.26
C LEU A 282 -23.34 -1.57 -17.46
N SER A 283 -24.08 -1.00 -18.42
CA SER A 283 -23.50 -0.27 -19.54
C SER A 283 -22.66 0.94 -19.08
N THR A 284 -23.15 1.74 -18.13
CA THR A 284 -22.37 2.85 -17.56
C THR A 284 -21.15 2.39 -16.77
N ALA A 285 -21.24 1.25 -16.07
CA ALA A 285 -20.10 0.69 -15.33
C ALA A 285 -19.01 0.16 -16.28
N LEU A 286 -19.39 -0.50 -17.38
CA LEU A 286 -18.45 -0.93 -18.42
C LEU A 286 -17.80 0.26 -19.14
N GLN A 287 -18.53 1.35 -19.38
CA GLN A 287 -17.96 2.58 -19.92
C GLN A 287 -16.95 3.22 -18.95
N GLN A 288 -17.25 3.25 -17.65
CA GLN A 288 -16.33 3.74 -16.62
C GLN A 288 -15.06 2.88 -16.56
N LEU A 289 -15.20 1.55 -16.48
CA LEU A 289 -14.07 0.61 -16.45
C LEU A 289 -13.18 0.75 -17.70
N ASN A 290 -13.77 0.91 -18.88
CA ASN A 290 -12.99 1.15 -20.11
C ASN A 290 -12.21 2.47 -20.02
N THR A 291 -12.80 3.56 -19.53
CA THR A 291 -12.05 4.83 -19.35
C THR A 291 -10.96 4.72 -18.28
N GLU A 292 -11.17 3.93 -17.22
CA GLU A 292 -10.14 3.66 -16.21
C GLU A 292 -8.96 2.87 -16.80
N VAL A 293 -9.25 1.81 -17.57
CA VAL A 293 -8.23 1.03 -18.32
C VAL A 293 -7.48 1.89 -19.33
N GLU A 294 -8.16 2.75 -20.09
CA GLU A 294 -7.51 3.71 -20.99
C GLU A 294 -6.58 4.65 -20.22
N THR A 295 -7.04 5.23 -19.10
CA THR A 295 -6.17 6.12 -18.29
C THR A 295 -4.95 5.38 -17.75
N ALA A 296 -5.13 4.20 -17.16
CA ALA A 296 -4.05 3.36 -16.64
C ALA A 296 -3.02 3.02 -17.72
N HIS A 297 -3.45 2.69 -18.93
CA HIS A 297 -2.54 2.42 -20.06
C HIS A 297 -1.81 3.69 -20.57
N THR A 298 -2.37 4.89 -20.37
CA THR A 298 -1.60 6.15 -20.59
C THR A 298 -0.65 6.50 -19.44
N GLU A 299 -0.86 5.96 -18.24
CA GLU A 299 0.05 6.14 -17.11
C GLU A 299 1.20 5.14 -17.17
N GLU A 300 0.92 3.88 -17.50
CA GLU A 300 1.89 2.84 -17.86
C GLU A 300 2.91 3.36 -18.89
N LYS A 301 2.44 3.98 -19.98
CA LYS A 301 3.33 4.54 -21.02
C LYS A 301 4.25 5.66 -20.50
N LYS A 302 3.74 6.55 -19.66
CA LYS A 302 4.55 7.61 -19.03
C LYS A 302 5.59 7.00 -18.09
N ILE A 303 5.20 5.98 -17.31
CA ILE A 303 6.10 5.24 -16.44
C ILE A 303 7.19 4.54 -17.27
N THR A 304 6.86 3.88 -18.38
CA THR A 304 7.88 3.26 -19.25
C THR A 304 8.85 4.31 -19.80
N GLU A 305 8.35 5.43 -20.32
CA GLU A 305 9.20 6.54 -20.78
C GLU A 305 10.09 7.12 -19.67
N GLU A 306 9.59 7.24 -18.43
CA GLU A 306 10.35 7.72 -17.27
C GLU A 306 11.39 6.68 -16.81
N THR A 307 11.11 5.38 -16.90
CA THR A 307 12.08 4.31 -16.63
C THR A 307 13.18 4.23 -17.70
N GLU A 308 12.87 4.53 -18.95
CA GLU A 308 13.88 4.63 -20.02
C GLU A 308 14.78 5.85 -19.80
N LYS A 309 14.22 7.05 -19.57
CA LYS A 309 14.99 8.27 -19.30
C LYS A 309 15.89 8.13 -18.06
N THR A 310 15.38 7.57 -16.97
CA THR A 310 16.19 7.33 -15.75
C THR A 310 17.26 6.25 -15.95
N ARG A 311 17.03 5.26 -16.81
CA ARG A 311 18.06 4.31 -17.23
C ARG A 311 19.17 4.98 -18.03
N GLU A 312 18.83 5.85 -18.99
CA GLU A 312 19.81 6.64 -19.75
C GLU A 312 20.64 7.54 -18.82
N GLU A 313 20.02 8.18 -17.82
CA GLU A 313 20.73 8.95 -16.79
C GLU A 313 21.67 8.07 -15.95
N ILE A 314 21.30 6.82 -15.64
CA ILE A 314 22.16 5.86 -14.95
C ILE A 314 23.36 5.46 -15.83
N GLU A 315 23.17 5.09 -17.09
CA GLU A 315 24.29 4.75 -17.98
C GLU A 315 25.23 5.95 -18.23
N MET A 316 24.67 7.17 -18.32
CA MET A 316 25.45 8.41 -18.39
C MET A 316 26.21 8.73 -17.09
N THR A 317 25.65 8.47 -15.91
CA THR A 317 26.38 8.67 -14.65
C THR A 317 27.44 7.59 -14.42
N GLU A 318 27.17 6.33 -14.76
CA GLU A 318 28.15 5.23 -14.72
C GLU A 318 29.35 5.48 -15.64
N THR A 319 29.12 5.93 -16.88
CA THR A 319 30.22 6.22 -17.83
C THR A 319 31.07 7.41 -17.35
N ASN A 320 30.44 8.42 -16.76
CA ASN A 320 31.14 9.52 -16.09
C ASN A 320 31.97 9.04 -14.88
N VAL A 321 31.42 8.20 -13.99
CA VAL A 321 32.15 7.62 -12.84
C VAL A 321 33.34 6.79 -13.31
N LYS A 322 33.15 5.90 -14.28
CA LYS A 322 34.24 5.12 -14.90
C LYS A 322 35.29 6.02 -15.53
N SER A 323 34.95 7.23 -15.97
CA SER A 323 35.94 8.22 -16.47
C SER A 323 36.73 8.87 -15.33
N THR A 324 36.09 9.27 -14.23
CA THR A 324 36.76 9.93 -13.11
C THR A 324 37.61 8.96 -12.29
N GLU A 325 37.21 7.69 -12.17
CA GLU A 325 38.02 6.61 -11.60
C GLU A 325 39.34 6.41 -12.37
N ARG A 326 39.29 6.35 -13.70
CA ARG A 326 40.52 6.24 -14.54
C ARG A 326 41.43 7.44 -14.35
N ASN A 327 40.87 8.65 -14.32
CA ASN A 327 41.64 9.88 -14.08
C ASN A 327 42.28 9.90 -12.68
N LEU A 328 41.56 9.42 -11.66
CA LEU A 328 42.05 9.31 -10.29
C LEU A 328 43.18 8.27 -10.18
N MET A 329 43.04 7.11 -10.83
CA MET A 329 44.10 6.10 -10.90
C MET A 329 45.36 6.62 -11.61
N GLY A 330 45.21 7.41 -12.67
CA GLY A 330 46.34 8.11 -13.32
C GLY A 330 47.04 9.07 -12.36
N ALA A 331 46.28 9.91 -11.65
CA ALA A 331 46.82 10.84 -10.66
C ALA A 331 47.52 10.15 -9.47
N ILE A 332 47.08 8.94 -9.08
CA ILE A 332 47.80 8.11 -8.09
C ILE A 332 49.15 7.66 -8.65
N GLN A 333 49.20 7.14 -9.87
CA GLN A 333 50.45 6.69 -10.51
C GLN A 333 51.46 7.84 -10.70
N GLU A 334 50.98 9.03 -11.08
CA GLU A 334 51.80 10.24 -11.15
C GLU A 334 52.35 10.63 -9.76
N LEU A 335 51.51 10.59 -8.72
CA LEU A 335 51.90 10.90 -7.34
C LEU A 335 52.90 9.88 -6.76
N GLU A 336 52.79 8.60 -7.12
CA GLU A 336 53.76 7.57 -6.79
C GLU A 336 55.09 7.77 -7.52
N ALA A 337 55.06 8.12 -8.81
CA ALA A 337 56.27 8.46 -9.58
C ALA A 337 56.96 9.72 -9.01
N VAL A 338 56.19 10.74 -8.60
CA VAL A 338 56.70 11.94 -7.93
C VAL A 338 57.36 11.56 -6.59
N LYS A 339 56.71 10.77 -5.74
CA LYS A 339 57.30 10.26 -4.48
C LYS A 339 58.59 9.46 -4.71
N ALA A 340 58.64 8.60 -5.73
CA ALA A 340 59.85 7.87 -6.08
C ALA A 340 60.98 8.84 -6.49
N SER A 341 60.66 9.87 -7.27
CA SER A 341 61.62 10.92 -7.65
C SER A 341 62.09 11.75 -6.44
N GLU A 342 61.21 12.02 -5.48
CA GLU A 342 61.49 12.73 -4.24
C GLU A 342 62.45 11.94 -3.36
N VAL A 343 62.21 10.64 -3.15
CA VAL A 343 63.11 9.75 -2.40
C VAL A 343 64.51 9.71 -3.05
N VAL A 344 64.58 9.64 -4.38
CA VAL A 344 65.86 9.71 -5.12
C VAL A 344 66.54 11.08 -4.97
N ALA A 345 65.79 12.18 -4.96
CA ALA A 345 66.32 13.53 -4.73
C ALA A 345 66.84 13.71 -3.30
N LEU A 346 66.10 13.24 -2.30
CA LEU A 346 66.50 13.25 -0.89
C LEU A 346 67.75 12.38 -0.63
N ALA A 347 67.86 11.22 -1.29
CA ALA A 347 69.07 10.40 -1.24
C ALA A 347 70.30 11.13 -1.84
N LYS A 348 70.13 11.80 -2.99
CA LYS A 348 71.19 12.65 -3.59
C LYS A 348 71.57 13.82 -2.68
N LEU A 349 70.60 14.46 -2.03
CA LEU A 349 70.82 15.53 -1.05
C LEU A 349 71.62 15.00 0.15
N LYS A 350 71.21 13.88 0.75
CA LYS A 350 71.92 13.22 1.85
C LYS A 350 73.36 12.87 1.48
N ASN A 351 73.59 12.24 0.32
CA ASN A 351 74.94 11.87 -0.12
C ASN A 351 75.84 13.10 -0.36
N THR A 352 75.28 14.24 -0.80
CA THR A 352 76.05 15.48 -1.00
C THR A 352 76.29 16.24 0.30
N THR A 353 75.37 16.21 1.27
CA THR A 353 75.60 16.78 2.62
C THR A 353 76.61 15.94 3.41
N GLU A 354 76.55 14.61 3.32
CA GLU A 354 77.55 13.70 3.91
C GLU A 354 78.92 13.88 3.25
N SER A 355 79.01 13.92 1.91
CA SER A 355 80.27 14.19 1.18
C SER A 355 80.87 15.55 1.52
N THR A 356 80.05 16.60 1.69
CA THR A 356 80.57 17.92 2.11
C THR A 356 80.95 17.97 3.58
N ALA A 357 80.26 17.24 4.47
CA ALA A 357 80.66 17.08 5.86
C ALA A 357 81.98 16.31 6.00
N GLN A 358 82.14 15.19 5.28
CA GLN A 358 83.39 14.43 5.21
C GLN A 358 84.54 15.29 4.67
N ARG A 359 84.34 16.06 3.58
CA ARG A 359 85.36 16.98 3.06
C ARG A 359 85.74 18.07 4.05
N ARG A 360 84.79 18.64 4.81
CA ARG A 360 85.10 19.58 5.91
C ARG A 360 85.90 18.90 7.03
N ALA A 361 85.53 17.69 7.43
CA ALA A 361 86.22 16.93 8.47
C ALA A 361 87.65 16.52 8.05
N LEU A 362 87.86 16.17 6.79
CA LEU A 362 89.18 15.89 6.23
C LEU A 362 90.02 17.17 6.12
N ALA A 363 89.46 18.28 5.67
CA ALA A 363 90.16 19.57 5.66
C ALA A 363 90.62 19.97 7.07
N ALA A 364 89.78 19.81 8.09
CA ALA A 364 90.12 20.07 9.49
C ALA A 364 91.15 19.08 10.08
N ARG A 365 91.25 17.85 9.55
CA ARG A 365 92.30 16.89 9.91
C ARG A 365 93.64 17.15 9.21
N CYS A 366 93.62 17.73 8.02
CA CYS A 366 94.82 18.05 7.25
C CYS A 366 95.44 19.41 7.61
N SER A 367 94.74 20.27 8.34
CA SER A 367 95.28 21.53 8.88
C SER A 367 96.08 21.34 10.17
N SER A 368 97.08 20.45 10.16
CA SER A 368 98.06 20.32 11.25
C SER A 368 99.06 21.48 11.19
N ALA A 369 99.23 22.20 12.30
CA ALA A 369 99.92 23.50 12.42
C ALA A 369 99.20 24.67 11.73
N ILE A 370 98.33 25.35 12.49
CA ILE A 370 97.86 26.70 12.16
C ILE A 370 99.04 27.65 12.39
N TRP A 371 99.48 28.35 11.35
CA TRP A 371 100.49 29.41 11.45
C TRP A 371 99.87 30.69 12.00
N VAL A 372 99.67 30.72 13.31
CA VAL A 372 99.23 31.90 14.07
C VAL A 372 100.33 32.97 13.95
N SER A 373 100.00 34.18 13.54
CA SER A 373 100.99 35.26 13.45
C SER A 373 101.50 35.65 14.85
N LYS A 374 102.70 36.22 14.96
CA LYS A 374 103.27 36.60 16.26
C LYS A 374 102.33 37.52 17.07
N TRP A 375 101.63 38.44 16.40
CA TRP A 375 100.66 39.33 17.04
C TRP A 375 99.42 38.57 17.54
N GLU A 376 98.87 37.62 16.76
CA GLU A 376 97.73 36.80 17.20
C GLU A 376 98.13 35.87 18.34
N TYR A 377 99.36 35.34 18.34
CA TYR A 377 99.89 34.52 19.43
C TYR A 377 100.01 35.33 20.73
N GLU A 378 100.57 36.54 20.65
CA GLU A 378 100.66 37.47 21.77
C GLU A 378 99.27 37.94 22.23
N TYR A 379 98.33 38.16 21.31
CA TYR A 379 96.95 38.52 21.63
C TYR A 379 96.19 37.38 22.33
N LEU A 380 96.29 36.16 21.81
CA LEU A 380 95.63 34.98 22.37
C LEU A 380 96.25 34.57 23.71
N THR A 381 97.57 34.67 23.88
CA THR A 381 98.22 34.41 25.19
C THR A 381 97.86 35.48 26.22
N ASN A 382 97.83 36.77 25.85
CA ASN A 382 97.38 37.84 26.76
C ASN A 382 95.90 37.71 27.13
N ASN A 383 95.03 37.31 26.18
CA ASN A 383 93.61 37.08 26.46
C ASN A 383 93.40 35.81 27.31
N ALA A 384 94.18 34.76 27.09
CA ALA A 384 94.17 33.56 27.93
C ALA A 384 94.67 33.86 29.36
N ALA A 385 95.74 34.64 29.51
CA ALA A 385 96.23 35.11 30.81
C ALA A 385 95.19 36.02 31.51
N SER A 386 94.48 36.86 30.76
CA SER A 386 93.39 37.69 31.29
C SER A 386 92.21 36.83 31.76
N ALA A 387 91.82 35.81 30.99
CA ALA A 387 90.78 34.86 31.36
C ALA A 387 91.19 34.00 32.57
N GLN A 388 92.47 33.61 32.65
CA GLN A 388 93.05 32.92 33.81
C GLN A 388 93.02 33.82 35.05
N ALA A 389 93.43 35.08 34.96
CA ALA A 389 93.35 36.03 36.08
C ALA A 389 91.90 36.21 36.59
N VAL A 390 90.91 36.27 35.69
CA VAL A 390 89.49 36.30 36.06
C VAL A 390 89.03 34.97 36.68
N ALA A 391 89.54 33.83 36.24
CA ALA A 391 89.24 32.53 36.84
C ALA A 391 89.88 32.39 38.24
N GLU A 392 91.12 32.85 38.42
CA GLU A 392 91.82 32.88 39.69
C GLU A 392 91.14 33.84 40.68
N GLN A 393 90.70 35.03 40.24
CA GLN A 393 89.87 35.94 41.04
C GLN A 393 88.54 35.29 41.46
N LYS A 394 87.90 34.49 40.61
CA LYS A 394 86.71 33.71 40.98
C LYS A 394 87.04 32.61 41.99
N ILE A 395 88.19 31.95 41.85
CA ILE A 395 88.65 30.91 42.80
C ILE A 395 89.02 31.52 44.16
N THR A 396 89.68 32.69 44.21
CA THR A 396 89.98 33.37 45.48
C THR A 396 88.72 33.92 46.14
N ALA A 397 87.77 34.46 45.36
CA ALA A 397 86.44 34.81 45.88
C ALA A 397 85.73 33.58 46.46
N ILE A 398 85.67 32.46 45.75
CA ILE A 398 85.06 31.21 46.24
C ILE A 398 85.77 30.70 47.50
N ARG A 399 87.10 30.80 47.59
CA ARG A 399 87.86 30.46 48.82
C ARG A 399 87.51 31.36 49.99
N ALA A 400 87.41 32.68 49.79
CA ALA A 400 86.98 33.61 50.82
C ALA A 400 85.54 33.33 51.28
N TRP A 401 84.63 33.01 50.36
CA TRP A 401 83.27 32.55 50.71
C TRP A 401 83.29 31.22 51.50
N ILE A 402 84.15 30.27 51.15
CA ILE A 402 84.34 29.02 51.92
C ILE A 402 84.93 29.31 53.32
N GLU A 403 85.79 30.31 53.48
CA GLU A 403 86.33 30.70 54.79
C GLU A 403 85.30 31.43 55.65
N VAL A 404 84.46 32.29 55.08
CA VAL A 404 83.26 32.83 55.75
C VAL A 404 82.30 31.70 56.14
N LEU A 405 82.08 30.72 55.26
CA LEU A 405 81.27 29.53 55.56
C LEU A 405 81.95 28.56 56.56
N ARG A 406 83.23 28.70 56.87
CA ARG A 406 83.89 28.00 58.00
C ARG A 406 83.86 28.82 59.29
N ALA A 407 83.84 30.15 59.19
CA ALA A 407 83.61 31.02 60.34
C ALA A 407 82.18 30.84 60.88
N HIS A 408 81.16 30.86 60.00
CA HIS A 408 79.77 30.65 60.41
C HIS A 408 79.50 29.25 60.96
N GLU A 409 80.27 28.24 60.52
CA GLU A 409 80.16 26.86 60.98
C GLU A 409 80.72 26.74 62.41
N LYS A 410 81.88 27.34 62.67
CA LYS A 410 82.46 27.45 64.02
C LYS A 410 81.58 28.27 64.96
N GLU A 411 80.97 29.35 64.47
CA GLU A 411 80.04 30.16 65.24
C GLU A 411 78.75 29.38 65.58
N ALA A 412 78.20 28.62 64.62
CA ALA A 412 77.06 27.74 64.83
C ALA A 412 77.39 26.60 65.81
N LEU A 413 78.59 26.01 65.71
CA LEU A 413 79.07 25.01 66.67
C LEU A 413 79.20 25.60 68.08
N LEU A 414 79.84 26.76 68.25
CA LEU A 414 79.94 27.44 69.55
C LEU A 414 78.57 27.82 70.12
N LYS A 415 77.62 28.26 69.30
CA LYS A 415 76.22 28.47 69.71
C LYS A 415 75.54 27.16 70.11
N SER A 416 75.78 26.06 69.40
CA SER A 416 75.22 24.74 69.75
C SER A 416 75.80 24.20 71.06
N GLU A 417 77.11 24.35 71.30
CA GLU A 417 77.72 24.00 72.58
C GLU A 417 77.24 24.94 73.71
N HIS A 418 76.98 26.22 73.43
CA HIS A 418 76.43 27.15 74.41
C HIS A 418 75.01 26.75 74.82
N MET A 419 74.14 26.44 73.84
CA MET A 419 72.81 25.88 74.11
C MET A 419 72.90 24.51 74.78
N GLU A 420 73.88 23.67 74.48
CA GLU A 420 74.05 22.38 75.17
C GLU A 420 74.54 22.57 76.62
N ARG A 421 75.39 23.57 76.89
CA ARG A 421 75.75 23.98 78.26
C ARG A 421 74.55 24.55 79.01
N GLU A 422 73.70 25.36 78.37
CA GLU A 422 72.46 25.87 78.96
C GLU A 422 71.45 24.74 79.21
N ILE A 423 71.28 23.80 78.28
CA ILE A 423 70.43 22.61 78.47
C ILE A 423 70.98 21.70 79.57
N LYS A 424 72.32 21.62 79.74
CA LYS A 424 72.94 20.90 80.86
C LYS A 424 72.76 21.63 82.19
N ALA A 425 72.88 22.97 82.22
CA ALA A 425 72.60 23.78 83.40
C ALA A 425 71.12 23.69 83.80
N MET A 426 70.19 23.83 82.86
CA MET A 426 68.76 23.62 83.07
C MET A 426 68.42 22.18 83.45
N LYS A 427 69.21 21.17 83.06
CA LYS A 427 69.00 19.79 83.51
C LYS A 427 69.50 19.56 84.92
N VAL A 428 70.69 20.03 85.27
CA VAL A 428 71.19 19.98 86.67
C VAL A 428 70.22 20.70 87.60
N ALA A 429 69.74 21.89 87.21
CA ALA A 429 68.71 22.64 87.95
C ALA A 429 67.31 22.01 87.95
N ASN A 430 67.04 20.97 87.14
CA ASN A 430 65.77 20.23 87.09
C ASN A 430 65.94 18.73 87.42
N THR A 431 67.07 18.31 88.03
CA THR A 431 67.27 16.93 88.49
C THR A 431 67.87 16.82 89.90
N GLU A 432 68.14 17.95 90.57
CA GLU A 432 68.64 17.99 91.95
C GLU A 432 67.78 18.89 92.88
N GLU A 433 66.56 19.25 92.45
CA GLU A 433 65.47 19.79 93.29
C GLU A 433 64.16 18.99 93.05
N GLU A 434 64.22 17.66 93.25
CA GLU A 434 63.04 16.79 93.49
C GLU A 434 63.12 16.02 94.83
N GLU A 435 63.95 16.49 95.78
CA GLU A 435 63.80 16.22 97.22
C GLU A 435 63.98 17.54 98.00
N GLU A 436 62.87 18.10 98.51
CA GLU A 436 62.76 19.41 99.22
C GLU A 436 63.01 20.65 98.30
N GLU A 437 62.33 21.81 98.42
CA GLU A 437 61.32 22.30 99.38
C GLU A 437 60.10 22.98 98.66
N GLU A 438 59.32 23.83 99.35
CA GLU A 438 57.95 24.25 98.96
C GLU A 438 57.83 25.75 98.55
N VAL A 439 56.62 26.19 98.14
CA VAL A 439 56.07 27.58 98.21
C VAL A 439 56.06 28.47 96.93
N TYR A 440 54.87 28.54 96.29
CA TYR A 440 54.20 29.68 95.61
C TYR A 440 54.86 30.41 94.39
N GLY A 441 54.06 30.75 93.35
CA GLY A 441 54.59 31.62 92.25
C GLY A 441 53.64 32.40 91.30
N LYS A 442 52.51 31.86 90.84
CA LYS A 442 51.40 32.59 90.15
C LYS A 442 51.67 33.38 88.84
N GLY A 443 51.19 32.83 87.71
CA GLY A 443 50.73 33.58 86.52
C GLY A 443 51.77 33.90 85.43
N MET A 444 51.39 34.40 84.23
CA MET A 444 50.03 34.59 83.68
C MET A 444 50.05 34.63 82.12
N VAL A 445 49.12 33.90 81.48
CA VAL A 445 48.76 33.97 80.03
C VAL A 445 47.96 35.30 79.83
N PRO A 446 47.87 36.02 78.66
CA PRO A 446 47.63 35.41 77.34
C PRO A 446 47.98 36.18 76.01
N THR A 447 47.69 35.52 74.86
CA THR A 447 47.17 36.05 73.55
C THR A 447 47.90 37.19 72.80
N ALA A 448 48.37 36.94 71.55
CA ALA A 448 47.67 37.20 70.26
C ALA A 448 48.02 38.59 69.65
N ASP A 449 47.73 38.96 68.39
CA ASP A 449 46.87 38.34 67.36
C ASP A 449 47.39 38.60 65.91
N LYS A 450 46.65 38.16 64.88
CA LYS A 450 46.98 38.16 63.43
C LYS A 450 47.40 39.51 62.81
N VAL A 451 48.02 39.45 61.62
CA VAL A 451 47.43 39.95 60.34
C VAL A 451 48.19 39.31 59.14
N GLU A 452 47.48 39.08 58.03
CA GLU A 452 47.98 38.48 56.79
C GLU A 452 48.43 39.52 55.74
N ASP A 453 49.12 39.04 54.70
CA ASP A 453 49.32 39.62 53.37
C ASP A 453 49.78 41.08 53.21
N GLN A 454 51.09 41.24 52.92
CA GLN A 454 51.54 42.24 51.93
C GLN A 454 52.54 41.67 50.91
N VAL A 455 51.97 41.31 49.76
CA VAL A 455 52.45 41.48 48.37
C VAL A 455 53.77 40.82 47.93
N ASP A 456 53.58 39.99 46.90
CA ASP A 456 54.49 39.47 45.86
C ASP A 456 55.49 40.44 45.17
N GLU A 457 55.84 41.59 45.73
CA GLU A 457 56.51 42.71 45.02
C GLU A 457 58.03 42.57 44.86
N VAL A 458 58.61 41.38 45.04
CA VAL A 458 60.08 41.17 45.05
C VAL A 458 60.58 40.19 43.97
N MET A 459 59.80 39.17 43.57
CA MET A 459 60.33 38.07 42.73
C MET A 459 59.94 38.07 41.26
N GLU A 460 59.13 39.03 40.77
CA GLU A 460 59.09 39.34 39.34
C GLU A 460 60.36 40.11 38.87
N LEU A 461 61.02 40.85 39.77
CA LEU A 461 62.16 41.71 39.44
C LEU A 461 63.41 40.96 38.95
N LEU A 462 63.53 39.65 39.19
CA LEU A 462 64.64 38.84 38.66
C LEU A 462 64.43 38.31 37.22
N LYS A 463 63.29 38.58 36.57
CA LYS A 463 63.03 38.14 35.18
C LYS A 463 63.24 39.20 34.09
N ALA A 464 63.62 40.44 34.43
CA ALA A 464 63.72 41.55 33.49
C ALA A 464 65.06 42.36 33.56
N GLY A 465 66.19 41.69 33.83
CA GLY A 465 67.53 42.31 33.94
C GLY A 465 68.28 42.46 32.59
N MET A 466 67.94 43.49 31.81
CA MET A 466 68.38 43.76 30.42
C MET A 466 69.83 43.41 29.97
N GLN A 467 69.91 42.87 28.75
CA GLN A 467 71.12 42.85 27.92
C GLN A 467 71.63 44.27 27.57
N THR A 468 72.95 44.50 27.58
CA THR A 468 73.65 45.60 26.87
C THR A 468 75.17 45.29 26.77
N PRO A 469 75.97 45.97 25.91
CA PRO A 469 75.66 46.56 24.60
C PRO A 469 76.80 46.47 23.52
N ARG A 470 76.45 46.74 22.24
CA ARG A 470 77.32 47.29 21.15
C ARG A 470 78.45 46.37 20.59
N ARG A 471 79.00 46.54 19.37
CA ARG A 471 78.72 47.41 18.18
C ARG A 471 79.16 46.65 16.90
N SER A 472 78.37 46.60 15.81
CA SER A 472 78.47 47.41 14.56
C SER A 472 79.84 47.34 13.84
N ASN A 473 79.96 47.23 12.52
CA ASN A 473 79.21 47.79 11.36
C ASN A 473 79.04 46.74 10.24
N SER A 474 78.27 46.88 9.15
CA SER A 474 77.13 47.73 8.69
C SER A 474 76.62 47.08 7.35
N MET A 475 75.67 47.52 6.53
CA MET A 475 74.82 48.72 6.34
C MET A 475 73.31 48.24 6.33
N THR A 476 72.25 48.83 5.75
CA THR A 476 71.97 50.04 4.94
C THR A 476 70.49 50.47 5.17
N ALA A 477 70.01 51.55 4.56
CA ALA A 477 68.57 51.87 4.47
C ALA A 477 67.84 50.94 3.45
N SER A 478 66.58 50.51 3.57
CA SER A 478 65.34 51.02 4.21
C SER A 478 64.49 51.97 3.34
N ARG A 479 63.22 51.59 3.04
CA ARG A 479 62.03 52.50 3.01
C ARG A 479 60.65 51.81 2.81
N ARG A 480 59.77 52.02 3.82
CA ARG A 480 58.31 52.39 3.78
C ARG A 480 57.20 51.44 3.25
N ARG A 481 56.02 51.63 3.87
CA ARG A 481 54.67 51.08 3.55
C ARG A 481 53.88 51.98 2.58
N SER A 482 53.06 51.40 1.68
CA SER A 482 51.70 51.83 1.23
C SER A 482 51.30 51.02 -0.03
N LYS A 483 50.11 50.44 -0.28
CA LYS A 483 48.67 50.71 0.01
C LYS A 483 47.89 51.31 -1.20
N VAL A 484 47.19 50.43 -1.96
CA VAL A 484 45.87 50.62 -2.65
C VAL A 484 45.77 51.40 -3.99
N GLN A 485 45.14 50.73 -5.01
CA GLN A 485 44.42 51.19 -6.25
C GLN A 485 45.17 52.17 -7.23
N THR A 486 44.92 52.23 -8.55
CA THR A 486 43.74 52.06 -9.46
C THR A 486 44.11 51.37 -10.82
N LEU A 487 43.21 50.64 -11.51
CA LEU A 487 42.40 50.98 -12.72
C LEU A 487 43.19 51.59 -13.92
N SER A 488 42.95 51.29 -15.21
CA SER A 488 41.74 50.69 -15.86
C SER A 488 41.99 50.13 -17.28
N ALA A 489 41.07 49.28 -17.77
CA ALA A 489 40.72 48.96 -19.18
C ALA A 489 41.79 48.31 -20.11
N THR A 490 41.47 47.39 -21.04
CA THR A 490 40.21 46.70 -21.46
C THR A 490 40.34 45.17 -21.22
N ALA A 491 39.65 44.16 -21.79
CA ALA A 491 38.56 44.01 -22.77
C ALA A 491 37.80 42.66 -22.53
N GLY A 492 36.82 42.32 -23.39
CA GLY A 492 36.38 40.92 -23.64
C GLY A 492 35.34 40.30 -22.70
N ALA A 493 34.14 39.98 -23.22
CA ALA A 493 33.11 39.13 -22.57
C ALA A 493 33.45 37.63 -22.77
N LYS A 494 33.22 36.70 -21.83
CA LYS A 494 31.92 36.17 -21.31
C LYS A 494 31.00 35.68 -22.45
N THR A 495 30.48 34.45 -22.42
CA THR A 495 29.44 34.01 -21.46
C THR A 495 29.49 32.53 -21.05
N SER A 496 29.13 32.25 -19.79
CA SER A 496 28.09 31.26 -19.44
C SER A 496 27.49 31.64 -18.08
N ALA A 497 26.25 31.24 -17.79
CA ALA A 497 25.43 31.84 -16.74
C ALA A 497 25.36 30.99 -15.45
N ARG A 498 25.25 31.70 -14.31
CA ARG A 498 25.04 31.14 -12.98
C ARG A 498 23.54 31.14 -12.65
N SER A 499 23.00 29.99 -12.25
CA SER A 499 21.61 29.86 -11.75
C SER A 499 21.57 29.62 -10.23
N PRO A 500 20.44 29.87 -9.54
CA PRO A 500 20.48 30.42 -8.19
C PRO A 500 20.25 29.43 -7.05
N SER A 501 20.86 29.74 -5.90
CA SER A 501 20.50 29.18 -4.60
C SER A 501 19.19 29.80 -4.09
N LEU A 502 18.11 29.01 -4.03
CA LEU A 502 16.84 29.43 -3.42
C LEU A 502 16.70 28.88 -2.00
N ALA A 503 16.31 29.75 -1.06
CA ALA A 503 16.17 29.40 0.35
C ALA A 503 14.84 28.68 0.64
N ILE A 504 14.90 27.50 1.24
CA ILE A 504 13.72 26.70 1.61
C ILE A 504 13.10 27.26 2.91
N GLN A 505 12.07 28.09 2.79
CA GLN A 505 11.22 28.44 3.94
C GLN A 505 10.36 27.25 4.35
N LYS A 506 10.44 26.85 5.63
CA LYS A 506 9.65 25.77 6.22
C LYS A 506 8.16 26.15 6.35
N ARG A 507 7.37 25.97 5.29
CA ARG A 507 5.90 26.01 5.39
C ARG A 507 5.37 24.71 6.02
N LYS A 508 4.84 24.78 7.24
CA LYS A 508 4.02 23.69 7.81
C LYS A 508 2.80 23.46 6.91
N ARG A 509 2.70 22.30 6.25
CA ARG A 509 1.44 21.85 5.65
C ARG A 509 0.54 21.33 6.77
N VAL A 510 -0.51 22.07 7.10
CA VAL A 510 -1.66 21.52 7.84
C VAL A 510 -2.45 20.68 6.85
N ILE A 511 -2.62 19.39 7.14
CA ILE A 511 -3.43 18.48 6.33
C ILE A 511 -4.91 18.75 6.67
N PRO A 512 -5.77 19.08 5.71
CA PRO A 512 -7.20 19.23 5.97
C PRO A 512 -7.83 17.84 6.19
N THR A 513 -8.41 17.62 7.36
CA THR A 513 -9.08 16.36 7.72
C THR A 513 -10.33 16.13 6.85
N LEU A 514 -10.63 14.88 6.50
CA LEU A 514 -11.66 14.46 5.53
C LEU A 514 -13.03 15.15 5.68
N ALA A 515 -13.42 15.57 6.89
CA ALA A 515 -14.62 16.33 7.18
C ALA A 515 -14.78 17.64 6.36
N THR A 516 -13.68 18.26 5.88
CA THR A 516 -13.77 19.49 5.06
C THR A 516 -14.16 19.22 3.61
N LEU A 517 -13.80 18.06 3.04
CA LEU A 517 -14.15 17.70 1.66
C LEU A 517 -15.65 17.44 1.50
N LEU A 518 -16.29 16.85 2.51
CA LEU A 518 -17.72 16.51 2.49
C LEU A 518 -18.66 17.72 2.60
N ARG A 519 -18.17 18.91 2.99
CA ARG A 519 -19.02 20.10 3.21
C ARG A 519 -19.42 20.81 1.91
N ASN A 520 -18.65 20.67 0.83
CA ASN A 520 -18.83 21.48 -0.39
C ASN A 520 -19.84 20.92 -1.42
N ARG A 521 -20.51 19.78 -1.15
CA ARG A 521 -21.45 19.15 -2.10
C ARG A 521 -22.94 19.52 -1.88
N ARG A 522 -23.24 20.65 -1.25
CA ARG A 522 -24.60 21.23 -1.17
C ARG A 522 -24.60 22.67 -1.67
N GLY A 523 -25.10 22.92 -2.89
CA GLY A 523 -25.31 24.29 -3.39
C GLY A 523 -25.08 24.52 -4.89
N ARG A 524 -25.68 23.71 -5.78
CA ARG A 524 -25.79 24.07 -7.22
C ARG A 524 -26.93 23.37 -7.99
N HIS A 525 -28.16 23.53 -7.50
CA HIS A 525 -29.36 23.53 -8.35
C HIS A 525 -30.06 24.87 -8.19
N ASN A 526 -30.12 25.66 -9.27
CA ASN A 526 -31.11 26.70 -9.57
C ASN A 526 -30.64 27.52 -10.78
N LYS A 527 -30.89 27.00 -11.98
CA LYS A 527 -31.39 27.71 -13.18
C LYS A 527 -31.64 26.69 -14.29
#